data_AF-A0A1W9MMR6-F1
#
_entry.id   AF-A0A1W9MMR6-F1
#
_cell.length_a   1.000
_cell.length_b   1.000
_cell.length_c   1.000
_cell.angle_alpha   90.00
_cell.angle_beta   90.00
_cell.angle_gamma   90.00
#
_symmetry.space_group_name_H-M   'P 1'
#
loop_
_entity.id
_entity.type
_entity.pdbx_description
1 polymer ?
#
loop_
_entity_poly.entity_id
_entity_poly.type
_entity_poly.pdbx_seq_one_letter_code
_entity_poly.pdbx_strand_id
1 'polypeptide(L)'
;GQDAQYPSENNPVPRFEVIANGLAVKDNATELTWEIKTSENLAGRYSIKPDTDPDKPDKPVKLLPDDYINNDIDGLNKSNFAGISTWRLPTVDELSSIVNLGAKIPAIYSEFAPVNTDYSYWTGTTYKGEYGASSAWTVNFNIGEVGTNNKTGAIYVRAVSGSETPARSFKPDNADTVKDNNTGLIWQKTPSAVKMTWKDALAYCESLTPGGWRLPNREELRSIVNYAIFPAINSNFNVLLGKYWSSTTNDKSAAQAWNVDFTGDLYSDGTVTTAGKTTLYYVRAVRGKSLDPPAFSLGDINHDTKVDLADVIDGLRVLDGISVTVYTDTEVNGDGKIGYEEVIYALQVAAGLRTQ
;
A
#
# COMPACT_ATOMS: atom_id res chain seq x y z
N GLY A 1 0.04 -6.03 -32.64
CA GLY A 1 -0.46 -4.94 -31.77
C GLY A 1 0.32 -5.06 -30.50
N GLN A 2 0.96 -3.98 -30.08
CA GLN A 2 2.17 -3.97 -29.24
C GLN A 2 2.09 -4.87 -27.99
N ASP A 3 2.92 -5.92 -27.99
CA ASP A 3 3.28 -6.71 -26.83
C ASP A 3 4.22 -5.87 -25.95
N ALA A 4 3.83 -5.60 -24.71
CA ALA A 4 4.73 -5.08 -23.69
C ALA A 4 5.69 -6.21 -23.31
N GLN A 5 6.92 -6.13 -23.82
CA GLN A 5 8.00 -7.04 -23.50
C GLN A 5 8.37 -6.89 -22.02
N TYR A 6 8.25 -7.98 -21.27
CA TYR A 6 8.88 -8.14 -19.96
C TYR A 6 10.39 -7.90 -20.09
N PRO A 7 11.03 -7.10 -19.21
CA PRO A 7 12.48 -6.96 -19.18
C PRO A 7 13.13 -8.33 -18.90
N SER A 8 14.21 -8.61 -19.62
CA SER A 8 15.04 -9.82 -19.48
C SER A 8 15.48 -10.08 -18.04
N GLU A 9 15.41 -11.34 -17.61
CA GLU A 9 15.70 -11.90 -16.26
C GLU A 9 17.12 -11.66 -15.68
N ASN A 10 17.95 -10.79 -16.26
CA ASN A 10 19.35 -10.61 -15.84
C ASN A 10 19.72 -9.23 -15.27
N ASN A 11 18.74 -8.35 -15.02
CA ASN A 11 18.93 -7.16 -14.18
C ASN A 11 17.55 -6.59 -13.77
N PRO A 12 16.99 -6.90 -12.58
CA PRO A 12 15.71 -6.36 -12.18
C PRO A 12 15.86 -4.84 -11.98
N VAL A 13 15.16 -4.05 -12.80
CA VAL A 13 15.09 -2.61 -12.62
C VAL A 13 14.44 -2.35 -11.24
N PRO A 14 15.05 -1.55 -10.36
CA PRO A 14 14.44 -1.21 -9.07
C PRO A 14 13.06 -0.60 -9.27
N ARG A 15 12.08 -0.98 -8.42
CA ARG A 15 10.74 -0.39 -8.48
C ARG A 15 10.79 1.12 -8.34
N PHE A 16 11.61 1.61 -7.41
CA PHE A 16 11.79 3.04 -7.15
C PHE A 16 13.21 3.45 -7.48
N GLU A 17 13.34 4.50 -8.29
CA GLU A 17 14.63 5.04 -8.72
C GLU A 17 14.70 6.52 -8.35
N VAL A 18 15.70 6.91 -7.56
CA VAL A 18 15.92 8.32 -7.22
C VAL A 18 16.52 9.05 -8.43
N ILE A 19 15.85 10.10 -8.87
CA ILE A 19 16.20 10.90 -10.04
C ILE A 19 16.31 12.39 -9.68
N ALA A 20 16.62 13.22 -10.69
CA ALA A 20 16.65 14.68 -10.58
C ALA A 20 17.52 15.20 -9.42
N ASN A 21 18.71 14.60 -9.25
CA ASN A 21 19.66 14.91 -8.17
C ASN A 21 19.06 14.76 -6.75
N GLY A 22 18.22 13.75 -6.53
CA GLY A 22 17.62 13.48 -5.22
C GLY A 22 16.35 14.28 -4.91
N LEU A 23 15.73 14.87 -5.92
CA LEU A 23 14.51 15.67 -5.77
C LEU A 23 13.24 14.90 -6.15
N ALA A 24 13.36 13.77 -6.84
CA ALA A 24 12.20 12.97 -7.24
C ALA A 24 12.53 11.45 -7.25
N VAL A 25 11.49 10.63 -7.16
CA VAL A 25 11.54 9.17 -7.32
C VAL A 25 10.71 8.76 -8.52
N LYS A 26 11.28 8.03 -9.47
CA LYS A 26 10.53 7.35 -10.52
C LYS A 26 10.03 6.00 -10.00
N ASP A 27 8.74 5.73 -10.12
CA ASP A 27 8.14 4.42 -9.91
C ASP A 27 8.04 3.68 -11.26
N ASN A 28 8.90 2.70 -11.49
CA ASN A 28 8.97 1.93 -12.73
C ASN A 28 7.80 0.93 -12.87
N ALA A 29 6.98 0.71 -11.84
CA ALA A 29 5.78 -0.11 -11.94
C ALA A 29 4.56 0.66 -12.45
N THR A 30 4.48 1.95 -12.12
CA THR A 30 3.34 2.82 -12.47
C THR A 30 3.68 3.91 -13.49
N GLU A 31 4.97 4.08 -13.79
CA GLU A 31 5.53 5.21 -14.55
C GLU A 31 5.22 6.58 -13.93
N LEU A 32 4.82 6.61 -12.65
CA LEU A 32 4.64 7.84 -11.89
C LEU A 32 5.99 8.38 -11.44
N THR A 33 6.07 9.70 -11.32
CA THR A 33 7.21 10.39 -10.68
C THR A 33 6.74 11.09 -9.43
N TRP A 34 7.41 10.83 -8.31
CA TRP A 34 7.04 11.30 -6.99
C TRP A 34 8.01 12.37 -6.49
N GLU A 35 7.50 13.33 -5.75
CA GLU A 35 8.31 14.34 -5.07
C GLU A 35 9.09 13.70 -3.91
N ILE A 36 10.39 14.00 -3.79
CA ILE A 36 11.15 13.83 -2.55
C ILE A 36 11.07 15.14 -1.76
N LYS A 37 10.66 15.06 -0.50
CA LYS A 37 10.56 16.24 0.37
C LYS A 37 11.96 16.77 0.72
N THR A 38 12.08 18.09 0.77
CA THR A 38 13.30 18.77 1.22
C THR A 38 13.10 19.33 2.62
N SER A 39 14.17 19.75 3.30
CA SER A 39 14.06 20.44 4.58
C SER A 39 13.17 21.70 4.53
N GLU A 40 13.04 22.32 3.37
CA GLU A 40 12.24 23.54 3.18
C GLU A 40 10.73 23.28 3.16
N ASN A 41 10.30 22.11 2.65
CA ASN A 41 8.89 21.80 2.45
C ASN A 41 8.38 20.59 3.26
N LEU A 42 9.26 19.85 3.95
CA LEU A 42 8.92 18.69 4.78
C LEU A 42 7.91 19.02 5.90
N ALA A 43 8.01 20.20 6.49
CA ALA A 43 7.12 20.62 7.59
C ALA A 43 5.82 21.28 7.12
N GLY A 44 5.61 21.41 5.80
CA GLY A 44 4.46 22.09 5.22
C GLY A 44 3.16 21.35 5.50
N ARG A 45 2.22 21.99 6.20
CA ARG A 45 0.85 21.50 6.39
C ARG A 45 -0.16 22.37 5.64
N TYR A 46 -1.13 21.71 5.01
CA TYR A 46 -2.07 22.28 4.06
C TYR A 46 -3.48 21.80 4.38
N SER A 47 -4.48 22.65 4.16
CA SER A 47 -5.88 22.25 4.00
C SER A 47 -6.12 21.89 2.53
N ILE A 48 -7.28 21.31 2.23
CA ILE A 48 -7.79 21.15 0.88
C ILE A 48 -8.92 22.16 0.68
N LYS A 49 -8.91 22.87 -0.44
CA LYS A 49 -10.09 23.59 -0.87
C LYS A 49 -10.98 22.60 -1.62
N PRO A 50 -12.24 22.38 -1.18
CA PRO A 50 -13.16 21.53 -1.91
C PRO A 50 -13.27 22.03 -3.36
N ASP A 51 -13.05 21.14 -4.32
CA ASP A 51 -13.49 21.45 -5.69
C ASP A 51 -15.03 21.47 -5.71
N THR A 52 -15.61 22.47 -6.35
CA THR A 52 -17.05 22.56 -6.59
C THR A 52 -17.49 21.61 -7.71
N ASP A 53 -16.54 21.09 -8.48
CA ASP A 53 -16.73 20.09 -9.51
C ASP A 53 -16.40 18.69 -8.94
N PRO A 54 -17.40 17.81 -8.75
CA PRO A 54 -17.21 16.50 -8.13
C PRO A 54 -16.36 15.53 -8.96
N ASP A 55 -16.07 15.87 -10.22
CA ASP A 55 -15.29 15.07 -11.18
C ASP A 55 -13.85 15.57 -11.32
N LYS A 56 -13.45 16.61 -10.58
CA LYS A 56 -12.07 17.12 -10.56
C LYS A 56 -11.34 16.77 -9.26
N PRO A 57 -10.02 16.47 -9.33
CA PRO A 57 -9.21 16.28 -8.14
C PRO A 57 -9.19 17.52 -7.26
N ASP A 58 -9.27 17.30 -5.95
CA ASP A 58 -9.12 18.35 -4.95
C ASP A 58 -7.77 19.07 -5.05
N LYS A 59 -7.73 20.35 -4.63
CA LYS A 59 -6.49 21.15 -4.61
C LYS A 59 -6.11 21.57 -3.18
N PRO A 60 -4.82 21.48 -2.80
CA PRO A 60 -4.38 21.96 -1.49
C PRO A 60 -4.47 23.49 -1.39
N VAL A 61 -4.55 24.03 -0.17
CA VAL A 61 -4.43 25.45 0.18
C VAL A 61 -3.68 25.53 1.53
N LYS A 62 -2.70 26.43 1.67
CA LYS A 62 -1.93 26.58 2.93
C LYS A 62 -2.67 27.51 3.91
N LEU A 63 -2.66 27.19 5.21
CA LEU A 63 -3.43 27.88 6.26
C LEU A 63 -2.68 28.97 7.05
N LEU A 64 -1.49 29.41 6.64
CA LEU A 64 -0.76 30.44 7.39
C LEU A 64 -1.13 31.86 6.93
N PRO A 65 -1.28 32.84 7.84
CA PRO A 65 -2.10 34.05 7.61
C PRO A 65 -1.41 35.18 6.83
N ASP A 66 -0.18 35.01 6.35
CA ASP A 66 0.57 36.04 5.64
C ASP A 66 1.05 35.51 4.28
N ASP A 67 0.13 35.61 3.31
CA ASP A 67 0.32 36.03 1.91
C ASP A 67 1.57 35.63 1.06
N TYR A 68 1.24 35.15 -0.16
CA TYR A 68 2.03 35.09 -1.42
C TYR A 68 3.33 34.27 -1.48
N ILE A 69 3.22 32.98 -1.78
CA ILE A 69 3.58 32.37 -3.10
C ILE A 69 3.49 30.85 -2.97
N ASN A 70 2.53 30.32 -3.72
CA ASN A 70 2.37 28.91 -4.09
C ASN A 70 1.95 27.89 -3.01
N ASN A 71 0.65 27.56 -3.06
CA ASN A 71 0.11 26.23 -2.84
C ASN A 71 1.12 25.13 -3.27
N ASP A 72 1.53 24.21 -2.39
CA ASP A 72 2.69 23.30 -2.57
C ASP A 72 2.85 22.82 -4.02
N ILE A 73 1.78 22.24 -4.57
CA ILE A 73 1.69 21.73 -5.93
C ILE A 73 1.89 22.83 -6.99
N ASP A 74 1.18 23.95 -6.89
CA ASP A 74 1.36 25.10 -7.80
C ASP A 74 2.78 25.68 -7.68
N GLY A 75 3.42 25.48 -6.53
CA GLY A 75 4.78 25.89 -6.22
C GLY A 75 5.82 25.10 -6.93
N LEU A 76 5.71 23.78 -6.80
CA LEU A 76 6.52 22.83 -7.54
C LEU A 76 6.36 23.06 -9.05
N ASN A 77 5.12 23.32 -9.51
CA ASN A 77 4.85 23.58 -10.93
C ASN A 77 5.46 24.89 -11.43
N LYS A 78 5.31 25.98 -10.68
CA LYS A 78 5.84 27.30 -11.06
C LYS A 78 7.37 27.34 -11.02
N SER A 79 8.00 26.61 -10.10
CA SER A 79 9.46 26.55 -9.99
C SER A 79 10.10 25.50 -10.90
N ASN A 80 9.29 24.71 -11.63
CA ASN A 80 9.75 23.55 -12.38
C ASN A 80 10.60 22.61 -11.52
N PHE A 81 10.10 22.33 -10.31
CA PHE A 81 10.81 21.53 -9.32
C PHE A 81 11.16 20.15 -9.88
N ALA A 82 12.42 19.72 -9.68
CA ALA A 82 12.98 18.51 -10.27
C ALA A 82 12.90 18.45 -11.82
N GLY A 83 12.70 19.58 -12.50
CA GLY A 83 12.49 19.64 -13.94
C GLY A 83 11.06 19.29 -14.38
N ILE A 84 10.10 19.25 -13.43
CA ILE A 84 8.73 18.82 -13.66
C ILE A 84 7.77 19.97 -13.34
N SER A 85 6.81 20.20 -14.24
CA SER A 85 5.79 21.27 -14.11
C SER A 85 4.35 20.74 -14.14
N THR A 86 4.18 19.43 -13.96
CA THR A 86 2.91 18.70 -14.01
C THR A 86 2.62 17.95 -12.72
N TRP A 87 3.09 18.49 -11.59
CA TRP A 87 2.80 17.99 -10.25
C TRP A 87 1.31 18.14 -9.94
N ARG A 88 0.77 17.14 -9.25
CA ARG A 88 -0.61 17.08 -8.73
C ARG A 88 -0.64 16.36 -7.38
N LEU A 89 -1.78 16.45 -6.69
CA LEU A 89 -2.04 15.54 -5.59
C LEU A 89 -2.23 14.11 -6.13
N PRO A 90 -1.73 13.10 -5.42
CA PRO A 90 -1.95 11.71 -5.76
C PRO A 90 -3.37 11.29 -5.39
N THR A 91 -3.93 10.35 -6.14
CA THR A 91 -5.13 9.64 -5.68
C THR A 91 -4.81 8.79 -4.44
N VAL A 92 -5.84 8.35 -3.73
CA VAL A 92 -5.67 7.43 -2.60
C VAL A 92 -5.01 6.10 -2.99
N ASP A 93 -5.30 5.58 -4.19
CA ASP A 93 -4.66 4.37 -4.70
C ASP A 93 -3.17 4.59 -4.99
N GLU A 94 -2.83 5.73 -5.61
CA GLU A 94 -1.44 6.09 -5.88
C GLU A 94 -0.65 6.30 -4.59
N LEU A 95 -1.16 7.10 -3.64
CA LEU A 95 -0.43 7.36 -2.39
C LEU A 95 -0.33 6.12 -1.50
N SER A 96 -1.34 5.24 -1.54
CA SER A 96 -1.27 3.95 -0.86
C SER A 96 -0.27 3.00 -1.51
N SER A 97 0.03 3.15 -2.81
CA SER A 97 0.94 2.24 -3.53
C SER A 97 2.40 2.36 -3.09
N ILE A 98 2.77 3.49 -2.47
CA ILE A 98 4.12 3.73 -1.94
C ILE A 98 4.24 3.38 -0.44
N VAL A 99 3.16 2.91 0.19
CA VAL A 99 3.23 2.31 1.53
C VAL A 99 4.00 1.01 1.45
N ASN A 100 4.96 0.83 2.36
CA ASN A 100 5.73 -0.41 2.51
C ASN A 100 5.54 -0.95 3.94
N LEU A 101 4.82 -2.07 4.07
CA LEU A 101 4.48 -2.68 5.37
C LEU A 101 5.51 -3.68 5.89
N GLY A 102 6.72 -3.71 5.34
CA GLY A 102 7.83 -4.25 6.14
C GLY A 102 9.14 -3.56 5.91
N ALA A 103 9.07 -2.32 5.42
CA ALA A 103 10.02 -1.34 5.90
C ALA A 103 9.89 -1.22 7.43
N LYS A 104 11.02 -1.05 8.14
CA LYS A 104 11.00 -0.57 9.53
C LYS A 104 10.36 0.82 9.54
N ILE A 105 9.34 1.00 10.39
CA ILE A 105 8.58 2.25 10.61
C ILE A 105 9.50 3.48 10.41
N PRO A 106 9.20 4.37 9.45
CA PRO A 106 7.94 4.55 8.71
C PRO A 106 7.62 3.45 7.67
N ALA A 107 6.33 3.22 7.45
CA ALA A 107 5.80 2.27 6.45
C ALA A 107 5.86 2.84 5.02
N ILE A 108 7.05 3.19 4.54
CA ILE A 108 7.33 3.76 3.21
C ILE A 108 8.74 3.35 2.77
N TYR A 109 8.97 3.24 1.46
CA TYR A 109 10.29 2.93 0.90
C TYR A 109 11.31 4.05 1.21
N SER A 110 12.56 3.67 1.45
CA SER A 110 13.60 4.59 1.95
C SER A 110 13.98 5.68 0.95
N GLU A 111 13.77 5.43 -0.34
CA GLU A 111 13.94 6.36 -1.45
C GLU A 111 13.06 7.61 -1.32
N PHE A 112 11.98 7.55 -0.54
CA PHE A 112 11.07 8.67 -0.31
C PHE A 112 11.45 9.55 0.89
N ALA A 113 12.52 9.20 1.61
CA ALA A 113 13.01 9.97 2.74
C ALA A 113 13.55 11.35 2.29
N PRO A 114 13.40 12.39 3.12
CA PRO A 114 12.73 12.41 4.43
C PRO A 114 11.20 12.30 4.35
N VAL A 115 10.60 11.77 5.42
CA VAL A 115 9.15 11.64 5.60
C VAL A 115 8.78 12.06 7.02
N ASN A 116 7.63 12.74 7.19
CA ASN A 116 7.08 13.04 8.50
C ASN A 116 6.00 12.00 8.83
N THR A 117 6.02 11.44 10.04
CA THR A 117 5.05 10.42 10.49
C THR A 117 4.08 10.91 11.55
N ASP A 118 4.17 12.18 11.94
CA ASP A 118 3.36 12.77 13.02
C ASP A 118 1.89 12.93 12.60
N TYR A 119 1.64 13.09 11.29
CA TYR A 119 0.31 13.22 10.71
C TYR A 119 0.21 12.50 9.35
N SER A 120 -1.00 12.43 8.82
CA SER A 120 -1.28 11.87 7.50
C SER A 120 -0.91 12.82 6.36
N TYR A 121 -0.89 12.28 5.15
CA TYR A 121 -0.72 12.98 3.89
C TYR A 121 -2.05 13.02 3.14
N TRP A 122 -2.40 14.19 2.61
CA TRP A 122 -3.56 14.37 1.74
C TRP A 122 -3.42 13.60 0.44
N THR A 123 -4.55 13.08 -0.02
CA THR A 123 -4.76 12.65 -1.40
C THR A 123 -5.66 13.67 -2.11
N GLY A 124 -5.68 13.65 -3.44
CA GLY A 124 -6.62 14.40 -4.27
C GLY A 124 -8.01 13.75 -4.37
N THR A 125 -8.25 12.63 -3.67
CA THR A 125 -9.51 11.89 -3.72
C THR A 125 -10.47 12.40 -2.66
N THR A 126 -11.54 13.06 -3.08
CA THR A 126 -12.67 13.45 -2.20
C THR A 126 -13.37 12.20 -1.66
N TYR A 127 -13.72 12.22 -0.38
CA TYR A 127 -14.54 11.17 0.24
C TYR A 127 -15.97 11.21 -0.34
N LYS A 128 -16.58 10.06 -0.65
CA LYS A 128 -17.92 10.01 -1.28
C LYS A 128 -19.07 9.59 -0.34
N GLY A 129 -18.79 9.38 0.96
CA GLY A 129 -19.83 9.18 1.98
C GLY A 129 -20.69 10.44 2.22
N GLU A 130 -21.60 10.41 3.20
CA GLU A 130 -22.62 11.48 3.38
C GLU A 130 -22.05 12.89 3.64
N TYR A 131 -20.88 13.00 4.28
CA TYR A 131 -20.16 14.29 4.45
C TYR A 131 -19.25 14.63 3.25
N GLY A 132 -19.43 13.95 2.12
CA GLY A 132 -18.43 13.68 1.10
C GLY A 132 -17.60 14.88 0.66
N ALA A 133 -18.25 15.97 0.23
CA ALA A 133 -17.55 17.14 -0.28
C ALA A 133 -16.65 17.84 0.75
N SER A 134 -16.87 17.64 2.05
CA SER A 134 -16.13 18.30 3.14
C SER A 134 -14.91 17.52 3.64
N SER A 135 -14.73 16.27 3.18
CA SER A 135 -13.64 15.39 3.61
C SER A 135 -12.89 14.79 2.43
N ALA A 136 -11.63 14.44 2.64
CA ALA A 136 -10.80 13.78 1.65
C ALA A 136 -10.04 12.60 2.27
N TRP A 137 -9.59 11.69 1.41
CA TRP A 137 -8.79 10.56 1.82
C TRP A 137 -7.37 10.98 2.20
N THR A 138 -6.81 10.27 3.17
CA THR A 138 -5.47 10.51 3.70
C THR A 138 -4.72 9.20 3.86
N VAL A 139 -3.39 9.24 3.73
CA VAL A 139 -2.51 8.10 3.98
C VAL A 139 -1.49 8.48 5.05
N ASN A 140 -1.37 7.68 6.10
CA ASN A 140 -0.43 7.89 7.18
C ASN A 140 0.76 6.93 7.05
N PHE A 141 1.98 7.44 6.85
CA PHE A 141 3.18 6.60 6.70
C PHE A 141 3.80 6.13 8.03
N ASN A 142 3.22 6.43 9.18
CA ASN A 142 3.73 5.89 10.46
C ASN A 142 3.56 4.36 10.51
N ILE A 143 2.40 3.88 10.07
CA ILE A 143 2.13 2.43 9.91
C ILE A 143 1.44 2.10 8.59
N GLY A 144 1.14 3.08 7.75
CA GLY A 144 0.45 2.86 6.48
C GLY A 144 -1.08 2.91 6.61
N GLU A 145 -1.67 3.66 7.53
CA GLU A 145 -3.14 3.75 7.62
C GLU A 145 -3.74 4.53 6.45
N VAL A 146 -4.92 4.10 5.97
CA VAL A 146 -5.75 4.89 5.05
C VAL A 146 -6.97 5.36 5.82
N GLY A 147 -7.06 6.67 6.02
CA GLY A 147 -8.12 7.31 6.81
C GLY A 147 -8.77 8.46 6.05
N THR A 148 -9.73 9.11 6.69
CA THR A 148 -10.34 10.34 6.17
C THR A 148 -10.00 11.50 7.09
N ASN A 149 -10.01 12.71 6.55
CA ASN A 149 -9.91 13.91 7.36
C ASN A 149 -10.77 15.04 6.75
N ASN A 150 -11.22 15.97 7.60
CA ASN A 150 -11.95 17.15 7.12
C ASN A 150 -11.00 18.02 6.30
N LYS A 151 -11.43 18.49 5.13
CA LYS A 151 -10.63 19.28 4.19
C LYS A 151 -10.08 20.58 4.81
N THR A 152 -10.68 21.09 5.90
CA THR A 152 -10.15 22.24 6.65
C THR A 152 -8.96 21.91 7.56
N GLY A 153 -8.65 20.64 7.78
CA GLY A 153 -7.52 20.19 8.61
C GLY A 153 -6.18 20.47 7.95
N ALA A 154 -5.19 20.87 8.76
CA ALA A 154 -3.82 21.11 8.31
C ALA A 154 -3.00 19.80 8.38
N ILE A 155 -2.77 19.12 7.25
CA ILE A 155 -1.96 17.90 7.18
C ILE A 155 -0.94 17.94 6.03
N TYR A 156 -0.06 16.95 5.93
CA TYR A 156 1.02 16.93 4.94
C TYR A 156 0.50 16.66 3.52
N VAL A 157 1.33 16.94 2.51
CA VAL A 157 1.08 16.62 1.10
C VAL A 157 2.36 16.02 0.52
N ARG A 158 2.25 15.18 -0.51
CA ARG A 158 3.39 14.76 -1.34
C ARG A 158 2.91 14.75 -2.78
N ALA A 159 3.63 15.41 -3.66
CA ALA A 159 3.21 15.53 -5.05
C ALA A 159 3.57 14.30 -5.86
N VAL A 160 2.76 14.06 -6.90
CA VAL A 160 3.03 13.07 -7.95
C VAL A 160 2.86 13.72 -9.32
N SER A 161 3.54 13.19 -10.34
CA SER A 161 3.37 13.55 -11.73
C SER A 161 3.30 12.30 -12.61
N GLY A 162 2.66 12.44 -13.77
CA GLY A 162 2.36 11.33 -14.67
C GLY A 162 0.85 11.08 -14.80
N SER A 163 0.50 10.20 -15.74
CA SER A 163 -0.88 9.78 -15.98
C SER A 163 -1.43 9.04 -14.77
N GLU A 164 -2.68 9.33 -14.40
CA GLU A 164 -3.36 8.59 -13.33
C GLU A 164 -3.37 7.09 -13.63
N THR A 165 -3.13 6.28 -12.59
CA THR A 165 -3.18 4.83 -12.72
C THR A 165 -4.59 4.38 -13.11
N PRO A 166 -4.75 3.49 -14.11
CA PRO A 166 -6.07 3.01 -14.51
C PRO A 166 -6.82 2.36 -13.34
N ALA A 167 -8.14 2.59 -13.28
CA ALA A 167 -9.00 1.93 -12.31
C ALA A 167 -8.93 0.39 -12.43
N ARG A 168 -9.02 -0.30 -11.30
CA ARG A 168 -9.04 -1.77 -11.29
C ARG A 168 -10.31 -2.32 -11.93
N SER A 169 -10.15 -3.41 -12.66
CA SER A 169 -11.21 -4.05 -13.44
C SER A 169 -11.59 -5.38 -12.79
N PHE A 170 -12.76 -5.40 -12.18
CA PHE A 170 -13.38 -6.60 -11.63
C PHE A 170 -14.51 -7.09 -12.53
N LYS A 171 -14.59 -8.41 -12.76
CA LYS A 171 -15.67 -9.04 -13.54
C LYS A 171 -16.18 -10.28 -12.84
N PRO A 172 -17.49 -10.59 -12.89
CA PRO A 172 -17.99 -11.89 -12.46
C PRO A 172 -17.28 -13.00 -13.23
N ASP A 173 -16.68 -13.96 -12.52
CA ASP A 173 -16.04 -15.15 -13.10
C ASP A 173 -17.04 -16.31 -13.21
N ASN A 174 -17.88 -16.45 -12.18
CA ASN A 174 -19.06 -17.33 -12.15
C ASN A 174 -20.08 -16.80 -11.12
N ALA A 175 -21.05 -17.62 -10.72
CA ALA A 175 -22.10 -17.24 -9.78
C ALA A 175 -21.55 -16.75 -8.43
N ASP A 176 -20.45 -17.36 -7.94
CA ASP A 176 -19.95 -17.19 -6.58
C ASP A 176 -18.61 -16.45 -6.51
N THR A 177 -18.01 -16.08 -7.64
CA THR A 177 -16.68 -15.49 -7.68
C THR A 177 -16.54 -14.31 -8.64
N VAL A 178 -15.58 -13.43 -8.30
CA VAL A 178 -15.21 -12.23 -9.07
C VAL A 178 -13.73 -12.30 -9.41
N LYS A 179 -13.39 -12.10 -10.67
CA LYS A 179 -12.01 -12.02 -11.15
C LYS A 179 -11.52 -10.57 -11.17
N ASP A 180 -10.36 -10.35 -10.59
CA ASP A 180 -9.56 -9.14 -10.78
C ASP A 180 -8.72 -9.32 -12.06
N ASN A 181 -8.99 -8.52 -13.09
CA ASN A 181 -8.27 -8.60 -14.37
C ASN A 181 -6.87 -7.97 -14.31
N ASN A 182 -6.59 -7.12 -13.32
CA ASN A 182 -5.29 -6.49 -13.16
C ASN A 182 -4.26 -7.47 -12.59
N THR A 183 -4.72 -8.43 -11.80
CA THR A 183 -3.86 -9.26 -10.95
C THR A 183 -4.04 -10.75 -11.19
N GLY A 184 -5.15 -11.15 -11.81
CA GLY A 184 -5.54 -12.55 -11.98
C GLY A 184 -6.10 -13.19 -10.71
N LEU A 185 -6.22 -12.45 -9.60
CA LEU A 185 -6.84 -12.95 -8.37
C LEU A 185 -8.32 -13.27 -8.59
N ILE A 186 -8.76 -14.34 -7.95
CA ILE A 186 -10.17 -14.74 -7.91
C ILE A 186 -10.67 -14.57 -6.48
N TRP A 187 -11.77 -13.86 -6.33
CA TRP A 187 -12.35 -13.47 -5.06
C TRP A 187 -13.69 -14.15 -4.82
N GLN A 188 -14.03 -14.43 -3.57
CA GLN A 188 -15.41 -14.72 -3.21
C GLN A 188 -16.30 -13.51 -3.51
N LYS A 189 -17.42 -13.74 -4.22
CA LYS A 189 -18.41 -12.70 -4.53
C LYS A 189 -19.24 -12.33 -3.30
N THR A 190 -19.63 -13.31 -2.50
CA THR A 190 -20.33 -13.14 -1.23
C THR A 190 -19.37 -13.44 -0.08
N PRO A 191 -19.29 -12.58 0.94
CA PRO A 191 -18.40 -12.81 2.07
C PRO A 191 -18.98 -13.83 3.06
N SER A 192 -18.24 -14.09 4.15
CA SER A 192 -18.73 -14.90 5.26
C SER A 192 -20.04 -14.35 5.81
N ALA A 193 -21.00 -15.24 6.09
CA ALA A 193 -22.30 -14.84 6.66
C ALA A 193 -22.20 -14.38 8.12
N VAL A 194 -21.14 -14.81 8.83
CA VAL A 194 -20.89 -14.48 10.23
C VAL A 194 -19.54 -13.80 10.38
N LYS A 195 -19.44 -12.95 11.40
CA LYS A 195 -18.18 -12.33 11.84
C LYS A 195 -17.38 -13.33 12.67
N MET A 196 -16.05 -13.29 12.57
CA MET A 196 -15.15 -14.22 13.24
C MET A 196 -13.86 -13.54 13.70
N THR A 197 -13.13 -14.19 14.61
CA THR A 197 -11.82 -13.72 15.06
C THR A 197 -10.80 -13.85 13.92
N TRP A 198 -9.66 -13.17 14.02
CA TRP A 198 -8.63 -13.23 12.99
C TRP A 198 -8.08 -14.65 12.79
N LYS A 199 -7.90 -15.41 13.88
CA LYS A 199 -7.47 -16.81 13.81
C LYS A 199 -8.50 -17.69 13.10
N ASP A 200 -9.78 -17.52 13.44
CA ASP A 200 -10.86 -18.26 12.80
C ASP A 200 -11.03 -17.87 11.33
N ALA A 201 -10.73 -16.61 10.98
CA ALA A 201 -10.77 -16.12 9.60
C ALA A 201 -9.76 -16.81 8.69
N LEU A 202 -8.54 -17.03 9.17
CA LEU A 202 -7.51 -17.80 8.46
C LEU A 202 -8.00 -19.24 8.22
N ALA A 203 -8.40 -19.92 9.30
CA ALA A 203 -8.88 -21.30 9.23
C ALA A 203 -10.14 -21.45 8.35
N TYR A 204 -11.05 -20.47 8.41
CA TYR A 204 -12.24 -20.45 7.56
C TYR A 204 -11.86 -20.44 6.08
N CYS A 205 -10.96 -19.54 5.67
CA CYS A 205 -10.55 -19.45 4.26
C CYS A 205 -9.93 -20.75 3.77
N GLU A 206 -9.02 -21.34 4.55
CA GLU A 206 -8.35 -22.60 4.20
C GLU A 206 -9.30 -23.79 4.09
N SER A 207 -10.43 -23.76 4.82
CA SER A 207 -11.44 -24.81 4.80
C SER A 207 -12.39 -24.77 3.58
N LEU A 208 -12.37 -23.68 2.81
CA LEU A 208 -13.28 -23.49 1.68
C LEU A 208 -12.99 -24.46 0.53
N THR A 209 -14.06 -24.94 -0.12
CA THR A 209 -13.97 -25.83 -1.28
C THR A 209 -14.55 -25.18 -2.55
N PRO A 210 -13.94 -25.39 -3.72
CA PRO A 210 -12.65 -26.08 -3.94
C PRO A 210 -11.49 -25.31 -3.29
N GLY A 211 -10.41 -26.01 -2.92
CA GLY A 211 -9.30 -25.43 -2.15
C GLY A 211 -8.49 -24.35 -2.88
N GLY A 212 -7.51 -23.78 -2.16
CA GLY A 212 -6.65 -22.69 -2.65
C GLY A 212 -7.10 -21.29 -2.21
N TRP A 213 -8.18 -21.21 -1.44
CA TRP A 213 -8.64 -19.99 -0.79
C TRP A 213 -7.75 -19.64 0.40
N ARG A 214 -7.54 -18.33 0.58
CA ARG A 214 -6.83 -17.76 1.72
C ARG A 214 -7.45 -16.43 2.10
N LEU A 215 -7.13 -15.98 3.31
CA LEU A 215 -7.43 -14.62 3.73
C LEU A 215 -6.55 -13.66 2.89
N PRO A 216 -7.12 -12.63 2.24
CA PRO A 216 -6.35 -11.65 1.48
C PRO A 216 -5.42 -10.87 2.40
N ASN A 217 -4.26 -10.47 1.90
CA ASN A 217 -3.44 -9.49 2.61
C ASN A 217 -4.10 -8.09 2.55
N ARG A 218 -3.51 -7.12 3.26
CA ARG A 218 -4.03 -5.75 3.34
C ARG A 218 -4.11 -5.08 1.96
N GLU A 219 -3.10 -5.26 1.12
CA GLU A 219 -3.04 -4.63 -0.22
C GLU A 219 -4.11 -5.18 -1.15
N GLU A 220 -4.27 -6.50 -1.14
CA GLU A 220 -5.31 -7.21 -1.87
C GLU A 220 -6.69 -6.80 -1.36
N LEU A 221 -6.92 -6.78 -0.06
CA LEU A 221 -8.23 -6.39 0.47
C LEU A 221 -8.54 -4.90 0.25
N ARG A 222 -7.54 -4.02 0.32
CA ARG A 222 -7.73 -2.61 -0.06
C ARG A 222 -8.05 -2.50 -1.56
N SER A 223 -7.47 -3.35 -2.40
CA SER A 223 -7.63 -3.23 -3.85
C SER A 223 -9.06 -3.35 -4.36
N ILE A 224 -9.96 -3.97 -3.60
CA ILE A 224 -11.37 -4.09 -3.96
C ILE A 224 -12.20 -2.88 -3.52
N VAL A 225 -11.60 -1.95 -2.76
CA VAL A 225 -12.21 -0.67 -2.39
C VAL A 225 -12.34 0.18 -3.64
N ASN A 226 -13.52 0.76 -3.85
CA ASN A 226 -13.76 1.74 -4.90
C ASN A 226 -14.07 3.09 -4.27
N TYR A 227 -13.05 3.93 -4.18
CA TYR A 227 -13.12 5.25 -3.55
C TYR A 227 -13.98 6.28 -4.29
N ALA A 228 -14.44 5.96 -5.51
CA ALA A 228 -15.29 6.86 -6.31
C ALA A 228 -16.80 6.69 -6.03
N ILE A 229 -17.21 5.68 -5.28
CA ILE A 229 -18.62 5.34 -5.05
C ILE A 229 -18.91 5.09 -3.56
N PHE A 230 -20.19 5.00 -3.23
CA PHE A 230 -20.68 4.65 -1.90
C PHE A 230 -21.78 3.57 -1.98
N PRO A 231 -21.70 2.46 -1.22
CA PRO A 231 -20.54 2.01 -0.42
C PRO A 231 -19.29 1.84 -1.28
N ALA A 232 -18.11 2.04 -0.69
CA ALA A 232 -16.81 2.12 -1.36
C ALA A 232 -16.30 0.75 -1.82
N ILE A 233 -17.11 -0.02 -2.56
CA ILE A 233 -16.76 -1.35 -3.08
C ILE A 233 -17.33 -1.53 -4.48
N ASN A 234 -16.58 -2.19 -5.35
CA ASN A 234 -17.06 -2.47 -6.72
C ASN A 234 -18.38 -3.26 -6.71
N SER A 235 -19.35 -2.85 -7.53
CA SER A 235 -20.72 -3.39 -7.56
C SER A 235 -20.82 -4.86 -7.99
N ASN A 236 -19.74 -5.47 -8.48
CA ASN A 236 -19.70 -6.91 -8.72
C ASN A 236 -19.60 -7.73 -7.43
N PHE A 237 -19.25 -7.12 -6.29
CA PHE A 237 -19.19 -7.78 -5.00
C PHE A 237 -20.50 -7.60 -4.24
N ASN A 238 -21.01 -8.69 -3.64
CA ASN A 238 -22.02 -8.58 -2.61
C ASN A 238 -21.35 -8.11 -1.32
N VAL A 239 -21.91 -7.12 -0.63
CA VAL A 239 -21.33 -6.58 0.59
C VAL A 239 -22.28 -6.76 1.77
N LEU A 240 -21.75 -7.28 2.88
CA LEU A 240 -22.35 -7.15 4.20
C LEU A 240 -21.69 -5.98 4.91
N LEU A 241 -22.49 -5.04 5.41
CA LEU A 241 -21.98 -3.84 6.04
C LEU A 241 -21.16 -4.17 7.29
N GLY A 242 -19.86 -3.85 7.24
CA GLY A 242 -18.95 -4.06 8.35
C GLY A 242 -17.48 -4.04 7.93
N LYS A 243 -16.60 -4.34 8.89
CA LYS A 243 -15.16 -4.49 8.67
C LYS A 243 -14.81 -5.91 8.27
N TYR A 244 -13.72 -6.04 7.51
CA TYR A 244 -13.24 -7.29 6.92
C TYR A 244 -11.79 -7.51 7.29
N TRP A 245 -11.46 -8.71 7.76
CA TRP A 245 -10.09 -9.08 8.10
C TRP A 245 -9.22 -9.22 6.85
N SER A 246 -7.98 -8.72 6.96
CA SER A 246 -6.87 -9.15 6.12
C SER A 246 -5.91 -10.08 6.88
N SER A 247 -5.05 -10.79 6.18
CA SER A 247 -3.99 -11.63 6.76
C SER A 247 -2.76 -10.85 7.24
N THR A 248 -2.69 -9.55 6.98
CA THR A 248 -1.52 -8.74 7.37
C THR A 248 -1.59 -8.38 8.86
N THR A 249 -0.53 -8.71 9.60
CA THR A 249 -0.36 -8.31 11.00
C THR A 249 0.14 -6.85 11.08
N ASN A 250 -0.16 -6.14 12.17
CA ASN A 250 0.39 -4.81 12.40
C ASN A 250 1.84 -4.91 12.92
N ASP A 251 2.80 -4.29 12.25
CA ASP A 251 4.22 -4.35 12.65
C ASP A 251 4.47 -3.70 14.02
N LYS A 252 3.65 -2.73 14.43
CA LYS A 252 3.73 -2.15 15.78
C LYS A 252 3.15 -3.04 16.87
N SER A 253 2.33 -4.02 16.51
CA SER A 253 1.65 -4.87 17.49
C SER A 253 1.20 -6.19 16.87
N ALA A 254 1.92 -7.27 17.19
CA ALA A 254 1.58 -8.63 16.76
C ALA A 254 0.18 -9.10 17.22
N ALA A 255 -0.39 -8.44 18.25
CA ALA A 255 -1.75 -8.66 18.75
C ALA A 255 -2.84 -8.04 17.86
N GLN A 256 -2.46 -7.19 16.90
CA GLN A 256 -3.36 -6.52 15.98
C GLN A 256 -3.15 -6.99 14.54
N ALA A 257 -4.20 -6.89 13.73
CA ALA A 257 -4.16 -7.15 12.29
C ALA A 257 -4.90 -6.05 11.53
N TRP A 258 -4.60 -5.94 10.24
CA TRP A 258 -5.22 -4.98 9.34
C TRP A 258 -6.63 -5.42 8.94
N ASN A 259 -7.52 -4.43 8.81
CA ASN A 259 -8.88 -4.60 8.32
C ASN A 259 -9.25 -3.48 7.36
N VAL A 260 -10.20 -3.78 6.47
CA VAL A 260 -10.83 -2.79 5.58
C VAL A 260 -12.29 -2.63 5.96
N ASP A 261 -12.74 -1.38 6.04
CA ASP A 261 -14.08 -1.02 6.46
C ASP A 261 -15.00 -0.88 5.24
N PHE A 262 -16.09 -1.65 5.22
CA PHE A 262 -17.21 -1.52 4.29
C PHE A 262 -18.54 -1.40 5.07
N THR A 263 -18.51 -0.73 6.22
CA THR A 263 -19.70 -0.47 7.05
C THR A 263 -20.78 0.29 6.32
N GLY A 264 -20.45 0.98 5.23
CA GLY A 264 -21.36 1.93 4.61
C GLY A 264 -21.82 2.98 5.62
N ASP A 265 -21.01 3.26 6.66
CA ASP A 265 -21.28 4.30 7.63
C ASP A 265 -20.60 5.62 7.24
N LEU A 266 -21.05 6.68 7.89
CA LEU A 266 -20.82 8.05 7.47
C LEU A 266 -19.34 8.48 7.53
N TYR A 267 -18.50 7.76 8.28
CA TYR A 267 -17.18 8.26 8.69
C TYR A 267 -16.01 7.38 8.27
N SER A 268 -16.27 6.10 7.97
CA SER A 268 -15.18 5.11 7.87
C SER A 268 -15.23 4.19 6.66
N ASP A 269 -16.23 4.31 5.78
CA ASP A 269 -16.40 3.43 4.62
C ASP A 269 -15.24 3.56 3.61
N GLY A 270 -14.48 2.48 3.43
CA GLY A 270 -13.26 2.39 2.62
C GLY A 270 -11.93 2.58 3.39
N THR A 271 -11.98 2.81 4.71
CA THR A 271 -10.77 2.99 5.53
C THR A 271 -9.99 1.68 5.72
N VAL A 272 -8.68 1.81 5.89
CA VAL A 272 -7.75 0.69 6.13
C VAL A 272 -7.03 0.95 7.44
N THR A 273 -7.38 0.17 8.47
CA THR A 273 -6.96 0.40 9.86
C THR A 273 -6.56 -0.91 10.54
N THR A 274 -6.11 -0.84 11.79
CA THR A 274 -5.78 -2.03 12.58
C THR A 274 -6.77 -2.28 13.71
N ALA A 275 -6.92 -3.53 14.11
CA ALA A 275 -7.76 -3.92 15.24
C ALA A 275 -7.18 -5.14 15.97
N GLY A 276 -7.54 -5.34 17.23
CA GLY A 276 -7.12 -6.52 18.00
C GLY A 276 -7.65 -7.82 17.38
N LYS A 277 -6.79 -8.83 17.25
CA LYS A 277 -7.08 -10.12 16.58
C LYS A 277 -8.26 -10.91 17.19
N THR A 278 -8.72 -10.54 18.37
CA THR A 278 -9.92 -11.11 19.03
C THR A 278 -11.24 -10.46 18.61
N THR A 279 -11.20 -9.36 17.86
CA THR A 279 -12.40 -8.68 17.34
C THR A 279 -13.08 -9.53 16.28
N LEU A 280 -14.41 -9.44 16.20
CA LEU A 280 -15.21 -10.18 15.22
C LEU A 280 -15.46 -9.33 13.97
N TYR A 281 -14.89 -9.73 12.83
CA TYR A 281 -15.09 -9.10 11.52
C TYR A 281 -15.47 -10.12 10.43
N TYR A 282 -16.01 -9.62 9.32
CA TYR A 282 -16.32 -10.46 8.16
C TYR A 282 -15.05 -10.90 7.44
N VAL A 283 -15.21 -11.90 6.57
CA VAL A 283 -14.12 -12.47 5.79
C VAL A 283 -14.55 -12.57 4.33
N ARG A 284 -13.66 -12.19 3.42
CA ARG A 284 -13.81 -12.46 1.99
C ARG A 284 -12.54 -13.13 1.53
N ALA A 285 -12.63 -14.41 1.19
CA ALA A 285 -11.46 -15.15 0.75
C ALA A 285 -11.05 -14.77 -0.68
N VAL A 286 -9.76 -14.91 -0.94
CA VAL A 286 -9.14 -14.74 -2.26
C VAL A 286 -8.31 -15.98 -2.60
N ARG A 287 -8.09 -16.23 -3.89
CA ARG A 287 -7.16 -17.26 -4.38
C ARG A 287 -6.41 -16.77 -5.61
N GLY A 288 -5.25 -17.38 -5.87
CA GLY A 288 -4.32 -16.98 -6.93
C GLY A 288 -2.96 -16.57 -6.37
N LYS A 289 -2.03 -16.19 -7.26
CA LYS A 289 -0.69 -15.74 -6.89
C LYS A 289 -0.80 -14.47 -6.03
N SER A 290 -0.24 -14.49 -4.82
CA SER A 290 -0.23 -13.33 -3.92
C SER A 290 0.45 -12.14 -4.57
N LEU A 291 -0.08 -10.95 -4.31
CA LEU A 291 0.40 -9.67 -4.87
C LEU A 291 1.30 -8.86 -3.94
N ASP A 292 1.57 -9.38 -2.75
CA ASP A 292 2.63 -8.78 -1.94
C ASP A 292 3.93 -8.75 -2.78
N PRO A 293 4.75 -7.68 -2.75
CA PRO A 293 6.20 -7.94 -2.73
C PRO A 293 6.36 -8.92 -1.56
N PRO A 294 6.78 -10.17 -1.83
CA PRO A 294 6.49 -11.34 -0.99
C PRO A 294 6.45 -10.92 0.46
N ALA A 295 5.28 -11.08 1.11
CA ALA A 295 5.14 -10.82 2.53
C ALA A 295 6.41 -11.32 3.20
N PHE A 296 7.22 -10.40 3.74
CA PHE A 296 8.58 -10.61 4.20
C PHE A 296 8.75 -12.05 4.59
N SER A 297 9.29 -12.83 3.68
CA SER A 297 9.62 -14.18 4.07
C SER A 297 10.92 -13.98 4.82
N LEU A 298 10.85 -14.09 6.13
CA LEU A 298 12.05 -14.12 6.97
C LEU A 298 13.05 -15.06 6.29
N GLY A 299 14.27 -14.57 6.04
CA GLY A 299 15.30 -15.32 5.33
C GLY A 299 15.22 -15.42 3.80
N ASP A 300 14.27 -14.78 3.11
CA ASP A 300 14.23 -14.63 1.63
C ASP A 300 15.13 -13.45 1.22
N ILE A 301 16.44 -13.62 1.40
CA ILE A 301 17.48 -12.58 1.31
C ILE A 301 17.48 -11.87 -0.05
N ASN A 302 17.03 -12.54 -1.12
CA ASN A 302 17.05 -12.02 -2.50
C ASN A 302 15.66 -11.62 -3.06
N HIS A 303 14.60 -11.71 -2.25
CA HIS A 303 13.22 -11.36 -2.61
C HIS A 303 12.69 -12.13 -3.84
N ASP A 304 13.11 -13.37 -4.04
CA ASP A 304 12.62 -14.22 -5.13
C ASP A 304 11.31 -14.96 -4.79
N THR A 305 10.75 -14.70 -3.60
CA THR A 305 9.53 -15.29 -3.02
C THR A 305 9.72 -16.68 -2.40
N LYS A 306 10.96 -17.17 -2.30
CA LYS A 306 11.30 -18.46 -1.66
C LYS A 306 12.35 -18.24 -0.57
N VAL A 307 12.41 -19.19 0.36
CA VAL A 307 13.53 -19.31 1.30
C VAL A 307 14.22 -20.63 0.98
N ASP A 308 15.29 -20.54 0.21
CA ASP A 308 16.02 -21.71 -0.26
C ASP A 308 17.54 -21.51 -0.21
N LEU A 309 18.29 -22.34 -0.93
CA LEU A 309 19.74 -22.27 -0.93
C LEU A 309 20.29 -21.03 -1.64
N ALA A 310 19.50 -20.37 -2.50
CA ALA A 310 19.89 -19.10 -3.12
C ALA A 310 20.08 -18.02 -2.06
N ASP A 311 19.19 -17.94 -1.07
CA ASP A 311 19.28 -16.99 0.04
C ASP A 311 20.51 -17.26 0.91
N VAL A 312 20.79 -18.53 1.20
CA VAL A 312 21.99 -18.95 1.93
C VAL A 312 23.25 -18.47 1.20
N ILE A 313 23.29 -18.63 -0.12
CA ILE A 313 24.43 -18.21 -0.96
C ILE A 313 24.58 -16.69 -0.94
N ASP A 314 23.49 -15.94 -1.08
CA ASP A 314 23.53 -14.47 -1.11
C ASP A 314 23.89 -13.88 0.25
N GLY A 315 23.41 -14.45 1.35
CA GLY A 315 23.85 -14.06 2.71
C GLY A 315 25.33 -14.37 2.97
N LEU A 316 25.85 -15.51 2.49
CA LEU A 316 27.29 -15.81 2.60
C LEU A 316 28.15 -14.86 1.76
N ARG A 317 27.68 -14.45 0.57
CA ARG A 317 28.36 -13.43 -0.25
C ARG A 317 28.46 -12.10 0.48
N VAL A 318 27.39 -11.66 1.13
CA VAL A 318 27.39 -10.44 1.96
C VAL A 318 28.42 -10.54 3.08
N LEU A 319 28.49 -11.68 3.78
CA LEU A 319 29.44 -11.92 4.87
C LEU A 319 30.92 -11.92 4.40
N ASP A 320 31.18 -12.31 3.14
CA ASP A 320 32.51 -12.29 2.53
C ASP A 320 32.83 -10.94 1.84
N GLY A 321 31.96 -9.93 1.98
CA GLY A 321 32.13 -8.62 1.37
C GLY A 321 31.95 -8.58 -0.16
N ILE A 322 31.32 -9.63 -0.73
CA ILE A 322 30.98 -9.69 -2.14
C ILE A 322 29.69 -8.90 -2.37
N SER A 323 29.72 -7.95 -3.30
CA SER A 323 28.55 -7.13 -3.64
C SER A 323 27.50 -7.98 -4.37
N VAL A 324 26.33 -8.11 -3.76
CA VAL A 324 25.14 -8.75 -4.29
C VAL A 324 23.92 -7.94 -3.83
N THR A 325 22.87 -7.90 -4.65
CA THR A 325 21.60 -7.28 -4.26
C THR A 325 20.94 -8.13 -3.20
N VAL A 326 20.81 -7.59 -2.00
CA VAL A 326 20.14 -8.23 -0.86
C VAL A 326 19.25 -7.22 -0.17
N TYR A 327 18.26 -7.71 0.56
CA TYR A 327 17.23 -6.89 1.15
C TYR A 327 17.23 -7.05 2.68
N THR A 328 17.61 -5.99 3.40
CA THR A 328 17.81 -6.01 4.87
C THR A 328 16.52 -6.08 5.69
N ASP A 329 15.38 -6.00 5.03
CA ASP A 329 14.03 -6.18 5.55
C ASP A 329 13.63 -7.67 5.67
N THR A 330 14.49 -8.59 5.21
CA THR A 330 14.39 -10.06 5.36
C THR A 330 15.00 -10.58 6.67
N GLU A 331 15.55 -9.66 7.47
CA GLU A 331 16.25 -9.93 8.72
C GLU A 331 15.38 -10.65 9.77
N VAL A 332 16.01 -11.50 10.59
CA VAL A 332 15.30 -12.41 11.50
C VAL A 332 15.54 -12.09 12.98
N ASN A 333 16.38 -11.10 13.30
CA ASN A 333 16.91 -10.86 14.64
C ASN A 333 16.78 -9.41 15.16
N GLY A 334 16.32 -8.48 14.33
CA GLY A 334 16.10 -7.07 14.63
C GLY A 334 17.28 -6.13 14.36
N ASP A 335 18.44 -6.62 13.91
CA ASP A 335 19.70 -5.85 13.89
C ASP A 335 19.89 -4.94 12.67
N GLY A 336 19.03 -5.08 11.65
CA GLY A 336 19.02 -4.26 10.44
C GLY A 336 20.16 -4.57 9.47
N LYS A 337 20.72 -5.78 9.51
CA LYS A 337 21.77 -6.27 8.60
C LYS A 337 21.43 -7.70 8.15
N ILE A 338 22.10 -8.14 7.08
CA ILE A 338 22.14 -9.57 6.71
C ILE A 338 23.41 -10.17 7.32
N GLY A 339 23.21 -11.07 8.28
CA GLY A 339 24.24 -11.69 9.08
C GLY A 339 24.20 -13.22 9.05
N TYR A 340 24.89 -13.84 10.00
CA TYR A 340 24.88 -15.30 10.14
C TYR A 340 23.49 -15.83 10.52
N GLU A 341 22.70 -15.01 11.19
CA GLU A 341 21.37 -15.30 11.70
C GLU A 341 20.37 -15.54 10.55
N GLU A 342 20.40 -14.70 9.51
CA GLU A 342 19.58 -14.85 8.31
C GLU A 342 20.03 -16.05 7.47
N VAL A 343 21.35 -16.27 7.36
CA VAL A 343 21.91 -17.45 6.67
C VAL A 343 21.50 -18.74 7.36
N ILE A 344 21.56 -18.78 8.70
CA ILE A 344 21.13 -19.95 9.49
C ILE A 344 19.62 -20.16 9.36
N TYR A 345 18.83 -19.07 9.37
CA TYR A 345 17.38 -19.16 9.16
C TYR A 345 17.07 -19.78 7.80
N ALA A 346 17.63 -19.23 6.72
CA ALA A 346 17.40 -19.71 5.36
C ALA A 346 17.81 -21.18 5.21
N LEU A 347 18.94 -21.56 5.81
CA LEU A 347 19.42 -22.94 5.80
C LEU A 347 18.48 -23.89 6.55
N GLN A 348 17.89 -23.47 7.68
CA GLN A 348 16.92 -24.28 8.43
C GLN A 348 15.64 -24.50 7.63
N VAL A 349 15.17 -23.49 6.89
CA VAL A 349 13.99 -23.62 6.02
C VAL A 349 14.30 -24.50 4.82
N ALA A 350 15.44 -24.28 4.13
CA ALA A 350 15.89 -25.10 3.00
C ALA A 350 16.09 -26.58 3.37
N ALA A 351 16.51 -26.85 4.61
CA ALA A 351 16.67 -28.20 5.14
C ALA A 351 15.37 -28.84 5.67
N GLY A 352 14.23 -28.12 5.64
CA GLY A 352 12.97 -28.59 6.20
C GLY A 352 12.96 -28.72 7.73
N LEU A 353 13.91 -28.09 8.41
CA LEU A 353 14.03 -28.08 9.88
C LEU A 353 13.18 -26.98 10.52
N ARG A 354 12.77 -25.98 9.74
CA ARG A 354 11.91 -24.88 10.13
C ARG A 354 10.86 -24.68 9.03
N THR A 355 9.59 -24.54 9.42
CA THR A 355 8.53 -24.13 8.50
C THR A 355 8.57 -22.62 8.33
N GLN A 356 8.37 -22.18 7.09
CA GLN A 356 8.20 -20.78 6.71
C GLN A 356 7.04 -20.13 7.45
#